data_AF-A0A2E3SKR0-F1
#
_entry.id   AF-A0A2E3SKR0-F1
#
_cell.length_a   1.000
_cell.length_b   1.000
_cell.length_c   1.000
_cell.angle_alpha   90.00
_cell.angle_beta   90.00
_cell.angle_gamma   90.00
#
_symmetry.space_group_name_H-M   'P 1'
#
loop_
_entity.id
_entity.type
_entity.pdbx_description
1 polymer ?
#
loop_
_entity_poly.entity_id
_entity_poly.type
_entity_poly.pdbx_seq_one_letter_code
_entity_poly.pdbx_strand_id
1 'polypeptide(L)'
;MHHGIDMAGTWQEEVRASADGFVKFSGRNGSFGKVVEIVHKHGVTTLYGHLHKLSVKKGDFVKEGDIVGKMGATGRVVGAHLHYEIKVNKKSVNPYKFINIGRELLSSSIMKK
;
A
#
# COMPACT_ATOMS: atom_id res chain seq x y z
N MET A 1 -11.01 11.16 10.23
CA MET A 1 -9.68 10.77 10.77
C MET A 1 -8.94 10.07 9.64
N HIS A 2 -7.73 10.51 9.30
CA HIS A 2 -6.91 9.96 8.20
C HIS A 2 -5.91 8.98 8.81
N HIS A 3 -6.07 7.69 8.51
CA HIS A 3 -5.34 6.60 9.18
C HIS A 3 -4.12 6.10 8.39
N GLY A 4 -3.88 6.70 7.23
CA GLY A 4 -2.78 6.38 6.33
C GLY A 4 -1.85 7.55 6.11
N ILE A 5 -1.05 7.44 5.06
CA ILE A 5 -0.27 8.52 4.48
C ILE A 5 -0.68 8.71 3.02
N ASP A 6 -0.54 9.93 2.52
CA ASP A 6 -0.72 10.22 1.10
C ASP A 6 0.66 10.45 0.48
N MET A 7 0.97 9.69 -0.56
CA MET A 7 2.21 9.79 -1.32
C MET A 7 1.92 10.41 -2.68
N ALA A 8 2.52 11.57 -2.93
CA ALA A 8 2.50 12.20 -4.23
C ALA A 8 3.23 11.30 -5.25
N GLY A 9 2.77 11.34 -6.50
CA GLY A 9 3.36 10.61 -7.60
C GLY A 9 2.71 11.03 -8.91
N THR A 10 3.05 10.32 -9.98
CA THR A 10 2.57 10.61 -11.33
C THR A 10 1.30 9.83 -11.64
N TRP A 11 0.45 10.40 -12.50
CA TRP A 11 -0.71 9.67 -13.02
C TRP A 11 -0.28 8.34 -13.66
N GLN A 12 -0.97 7.25 -13.29
CA GLN A 12 -0.70 5.89 -13.75
C GLN A 12 0.67 5.30 -13.37
N GLU A 13 1.41 5.94 -12.47
CA GLU A 13 2.63 5.38 -11.90
C GLU A 13 2.35 4.01 -11.24
N GLU A 14 3.32 3.10 -11.33
CA GLU A 14 3.15 1.75 -10.82
C GLU A 14 3.11 1.75 -9.30
N VAL A 15 2.07 1.13 -8.74
CA VAL A 15 1.96 0.91 -7.30
C VAL A 15 2.35 -0.53 -7.02
N ARG A 16 3.31 -0.72 -6.12
CA ARG A 16 3.93 -2.01 -5.83
C ARG A 16 3.63 -2.49 -4.41
N ALA A 17 3.56 -3.81 -4.23
CA ALA A 17 3.41 -4.43 -2.92
C ALA A 17 4.64 -4.13 -2.06
N SER A 18 4.42 -3.73 -0.81
CA SER A 18 5.49 -3.39 0.13
C SER A 18 6.05 -4.60 0.89
N ALA A 19 5.41 -5.75 0.76
CA ALA A 19 5.82 -7.02 1.35
C ALA A 19 5.04 -8.17 0.70
N ASP A 20 5.54 -9.40 0.84
CA ASP A 20 4.85 -10.63 0.45
C ASP A 20 3.49 -10.77 1.14
N GLY A 21 2.48 -11.25 0.43
CA GLY A 21 1.17 -11.47 1.03
C GLY A 21 0.10 -11.97 0.06
N PHE A 22 -1.11 -12.12 0.61
CA PHE A 22 -2.30 -12.49 -0.16
C PHE A 22 -3.25 -11.32 -0.29
N VAL A 23 -3.76 -11.10 -1.50
CA VAL A 23 -4.73 -10.06 -1.78
C VAL A 23 -6.07 -10.41 -1.12
N LYS A 24 -6.41 -9.69 -0.07
CA LYS A 24 -7.67 -9.82 0.67
C LYS A 24 -8.83 -9.15 -0.05
N PHE A 25 -8.58 -8.02 -0.69
CA PHE A 25 -9.57 -7.25 -1.43
C PHE A 25 -8.94 -6.57 -2.66
N SER A 26 -9.66 -6.56 -3.77
CA SER A 26 -9.32 -5.78 -4.97
C SER A 26 -10.62 -5.33 -5.62
N GLY A 27 -10.91 -4.03 -5.61
CA GLY A 27 -12.20 -3.51 -6.07
C GLY A 27 -12.44 -2.05 -5.68
N ARG A 28 -13.68 -1.55 -5.85
CA ARG A 28 -14.06 -0.21 -5.38
C ARG A 28 -14.54 -0.25 -3.93
N ASN A 29 -14.08 0.69 -3.12
CA ASN A 29 -14.47 0.82 -1.71
C ASN A 29 -14.71 2.28 -1.33
N GLY A 30 -15.97 2.73 -1.46
CA GLY A 30 -16.41 4.05 -0.99
C GLY A 30 -15.52 5.22 -1.42
N SER A 31 -15.16 6.08 -0.46
CA SER A 31 -14.32 7.26 -0.67
C SER A 31 -12.89 6.93 -1.08
N PHE A 32 -12.40 5.72 -0.80
CA PHE A 32 -11.06 5.28 -1.20
C PHE A 32 -10.95 4.97 -2.70
N GLY A 33 -12.06 4.96 -3.44
CA GLY A 33 -12.03 4.66 -4.87
C GLY A 33 -11.69 3.20 -5.13
N LYS A 34 -10.82 2.92 -6.11
CA LYS A 34 -10.29 1.58 -6.34
C LYS A 34 -9.16 1.28 -5.37
N VAL A 35 -9.22 0.12 -4.75
CA VAL A 35 -8.39 -0.28 -3.62
C VAL A 35 -7.85 -1.69 -3.83
N VAL A 36 -6.60 -1.91 -3.42
CA VAL A 36 -6.07 -3.23 -3.11
C VAL A 36 -5.75 -3.31 -1.62
N GLU A 37 -6.18 -4.38 -0.95
CA GLU A 37 -5.82 -4.69 0.44
C GLU A 37 -5.08 -6.02 0.48
N ILE A 38 -3.90 -6.04 1.08
CA ILE A 38 -3.02 -7.22 1.14
C ILE A 38 -2.79 -7.60 2.58
N VAL A 39 -3.01 -8.88 2.91
CA VAL A 39 -2.67 -9.44 4.22
C VAL A 39 -1.30 -10.07 4.12
N HIS A 40 -0.43 -9.67 5.04
CA HIS A 40 0.94 -10.14 5.17
C HIS A 40 1.07 -11.03 6.41
N LYS A 41 2.29 -11.50 6.65
CA LYS A 41 2.63 -12.21 7.89
C LYS A 41 2.47 -11.30 9.13
N HIS A 42 2.43 -11.93 10.31
CA HIS A 42 2.40 -11.25 11.61
C HIS A 42 1.21 -10.30 11.83
N GLY A 43 0.07 -10.58 11.18
CA GLY A 43 -1.15 -9.79 11.37
C GLY A 43 -1.08 -8.38 10.75
N VAL A 44 -0.13 -8.15 9.83
CA VAL A 44 0.01 -6.89 9.10
C VAL A 44 -0.89 -6.89 7.88
N THR A 45 -1.51 -5.75 7.59
CA THR A 45 -2.32 -5.56 6.39
C THR A 45 -2.02 -4.19 5.80
N THR A 46 -1.83 -4.13 4.50
CA THR A 46 -1.62 -2.87 3.77
C THR A 46 -2.81 -2.57 2.88
N LEU A 47 -3.09 -1.28 2.69
CA LEU A 47 -4.13 -0.78 1.80
C LEU A 47 -3.53 0.21 0.82
N TYR A 48 -3.84 0.04 -0.45
CA TYR A 48 -3.44 0.93 -1.56
C TYR A 48 -4.70 1.53 -2.17
N GLY A 49 -4.97 2.80 -1.91
CA GLY A 49 -6.18 3.52 -2.31
C GLY A 49 -6.00 4.42 -3.53
N HIS A 50 -7.13 4.95 -4.00
CA HIS A 50 -7.25 5.91 -5.11
C HIS A 50 -6.73 5.45 -6.46
N LEU A 51 -6.56 4.14 -6.65
CA LEU A 51 -5.95 3.56 -7.84
C LEU A 51 -6.74 3.87 -9.12
N HIS A 52 -6.04 4.06 -10.23
CA HIS A 52 -6.64 4.15 -11.57
C HIS A 52 -6.98 2.76 -12.10
N LYS A 53 -6.05 1.80 -11.94
CA LYS A 53 -6.16 0.41 -12.43
C LYS A 53 -5.76 -0.57 -11.33
N LEU A 54 -6.47 -1.68 -11.25
CA LEU A 54 -6.15 -2.83 -10.40
C LEU A 54 -5.43 -3.87 -11.26
N SER A 55 -4.29 -4.37 -10.80
CA SER A 55 -3.49 -5.37 -11.53
C SER A 55 -3.59 -6.77 -10.93
N VAL A 56 -4.23 -6.89 -9.76
CA VAL A 56 -4.39 -8.14 -9.01
C VAL A 56 -5.84 -8.36 -8.60
N LYS A 57 -6.18 -9.59 -8.27
CA LYS A 57 -7.52 -10.04 -7.84
C LYS A 57 -7.46 -10.61 -6.42
N LYS A 58 -8.62 -10.68 -5.77
CA LYS A 58 -8.75 -11.33 -4.46
C LYS A 58 -8.28 -12.78 -4.55
N GLY A 59 -7.43 -13.19 -3.61
CA GLY A 59 -6.86 -14.54 -3.53
C GLY A 59 -5.47 -14.67 -4.15
N ASP A 60 -5.04 -13.70 -4.97
CA ASP A 60 -3.71 -13.71 -5.56
C ASP A 60 -2.63 -13.60 -4.48
N PHE A 61 -1.56 -14.39 -4.62
CA PHE A 61 -0.33 -14.18 -3.88
C PHE A 61 0.56 -13.19 -4.62
N VAL A 62 1.15 -12.24 -3.91
CA VAL A 62 2.11 -11.28 -4.46
C VAL A 62 3.37 -11.26 -3.62
N LYS A 63 4.50 -10.99 -4.27
CA LYS A 63 5.79 -10.75 -3.65
C LYS A 63 6.02 -9.27 -3.42
N GLU A 64 6.93 -8.95 -2.52
CA GLU A 64 7.47 -7.59 -2.41
C GLU A 64 7.94 -7.08 -3.78
N GLY A 65 7.50 -5.88 -4.13
CA GLY A 65 7.82 -5.24 -5.40
C GLY A 65 6.88 -5.57 -6.56
N ASP A 66 5.99 -6.57 -6.45
CA ASP A 66 5.03 -6.89 -7.51
C ASP A 66 4.04 -5.72 -7.73
N ILE A 67 3.66 -5.48 -9.00
CA ILE A 67 2.73 -4.41 -9.36
C ILE A 67 1.31 -4.81 -8.96
N VAL A 68 0.70 -4.05 -8.05
CA VAL A 68 -0.67 -4.30 -7.56
C VAL A 68 -1.70 -3.40 -8.23
N GLY A 69 -1.26 -2.28 -8.80
CA GLY A 69 -2.12 -1.37 -9.52
C GLY A 69 -1.36 -0.20 -10.12
N LYS A 70 -2.12 0.79 -10.61
CA LYS A 70 -1.58 2.06 -11.09
C LYS A 70 -2.20 3.22 -10.34
N MET A 71 -1.38 4.20 -9.96
CA MET A 71 -1.81 5.39 -9.23
C MET A 71 -2.88 6.14 -10.01
N GLY A 72 -3.83 6.74 -9.29
CA GLY A 72 -4.92 7.48 -9.90
C GLY A 72 -5.51 8.51 -8.96
N ALA A 73 -6.73 8.90 -9.28
CA ALA A 73 -7.53 9.88 -8.55
C ALA A 73 -8.96 9.37 -8.37
N THR A 74 -9.14 8.06 -8.18
CA THR A 74 -10.49 7.50 -7.99
C THR A 74 -10.96 7.67 -6.55
N GLY A 75 -12.28 7.81 -6.36
CA GLY A 75 -12.86 8.07 -5.04
C GLY A 75 -12.96 9.57 -4.78
N ARG A 76 -12.81 9.98 -3.52
CA ARG A 76 -12.93 11.39 -3.11
C ARG A 76 -11.54 11.98 -2.89
N VAL A 77 -10.95 12.54 -3.95
CA VAL A 77 -9.62 13.15 -3.94
C VAL A 77 -9.56 14.41 -4.81
N VAL A 78 -8.60 15.30 -4.53
CA VAL A 78 -8.39 16.54 -5.28
C VAL A 78 -7.48 16.33 -6.50
N GLY A 79 -6.55 15.38 -6.41
CA GLY A 79 -5.58 15.09 -7.47
C GLY A 79 -5.00 13.69 -7.33
N ALA A 80 -4.21 13.27 -8.32
CA ALA A 80 -3.61 11.94 -8.34
C ALA A 80 -2.58 11.79 -7.21
N HIS A 81 -2.76 10.78 -6.37
CA HIS A 81 -1.84 10.37 -5.32
C HIS A 81 -2.16 8.94 -4.87
N LEU A 82 -1.26 8.33 -4.12
CA LEU A 82 -1.50 7.05 -3.47
C LEU A 82 -1.86 7.28 -2.00
N HIS A 83 -3.05 6.83 -1.59
CA HIS A 83 -3.37 6.67 -0.18
C HIS A 83 -2.89 5.31 0.32
N TYR A 84 -2.07 5.28 1.35
CA TYR A 84 -1.47 4.07 1.88
C TYR A 84 -1.73 3.91 3.37
N GLU A 85 -2.33 2.79 3.78
CA GLU A 85 -2.52 2.46 5.20
C GLU A 85 -1.75 1.20 5.59
N ILE A 86 -1.37 1.15 6.87
CA ILE A 86 -0.92 -0.08 7.53
C ILE A 86 -1.84 -0.37 8.71
N LYS A 87 -2.28 -1.61 8.83
CA LYS A 87 -2.98 -2.15 10.00
C LYS A 87 -2.15 -3.27 10.61
N VAL A 88 -2.07 -3.28 11.93
CA VAL A 88 -1.47 -4.38 12.71
C VAL A 88 -2.54 -4.91 13.64
N ASN A 89 -2.82 -6.20 13.55
CA ASN A 89 -3.87 -6.85 14.34
C ASN A 89 -5.21 -6.09 14.22
N LYS A 90 -5.56 -5.72 12.98
CA LYS A 90 -6.77 -4.97 12.59
C LYS A 90 -6.86 -3.52 13.09
N LYS A 91 -5.84 -2.99 13.77
CA LYS A 91 -5.77 -1.59 14.19
C LYS A 91 -4.89 -0.78 13.25
N SER A 92 -5.38 0.36 12.76
CA SER A 92 -4.56 1.26 11.95
C SER A 92 -3.41 1.84 12.77
N VAL A 93 -2.23 1.90 12.15
CA VAL A 93 -1.01 2.42 12.75
C VAL A 93 -0.37 3.43 11.82
N ASN A 94 0.39 4.37 12.35
CA ASN A 94 1.11 5.35 11.54
C ASN A 94 2.16 4.66 10.64
N PRO A 95 2.01 4.70 9.29
CA PRO A 95 2.93 4.05 8.36
C PRO A 95 4.39 4.53 8.44
N TYR A 96 4.63 5.78 8.86
CA TYR A 96 6.00 6.32 8.97
C TYR A 96 6.88 5.52 9.93
N LYS A 97 6.31 4.87 10.96
CA LYS A 97 7.07 4.00 11.86
C LYS A 97 7.74 2.85 11.10
N PHE A 98 7.01 2.24 10.16
CA PHE A 98 7.51 1.12 9.36
C PHE A 98 8.56 1.59 8.35
N ILE A 99 8.30 2.73 7.70
CA ILE A 99 9.22 3.32 6.71
C ILE A 99 10.55 3.69 7.37
N ASN A 100 10.53 4.30 8.56
CA ASN A 100 11.73 4.70 9.27
C ASN A 100 12.57 3.48 9.70
N ILE A 101 11.93 2.47 10.30
CA ILE A 101 12.62 1.22 10.66
C ILE A 101 13.22 0.55 9.42
N GLY A 102 12.47 0.49 8.31
CA GLY A 102 12.98 -0.05 7.04
C GLY A 102 14.25 0.68 6.56
N ARG A 103 14.26 2.01 6.61
CA ARG A 103 15.44 2.81 6.26
C ARG A 103 16.64 2.55 7.19
N GLU A 104 16.41 2.45 8.49
CA GLU A 104 17.46 2.17 9.48
C GLU A 104 18.08 0.79 9.28
N LEU A 105 17.25 -0.24 9.02
CA LEU A 105 17.71 -1.60 8.75
C LEU A 105 18.53 -1.67 7.45
N LEU A 106 18.08 -0.99 6.40
CA LEU A 106 18.83 -0.92 5.14
C LEU A 106 20.17 -0.19 5.32
N SER A 107 20.19 0.96 5.99
CA SER A 107 21.42 1.71 6.29
C SER A 107 22.41 0.90 7.12
N SER A 108 21.93 0.25 8.18
CA SER A 108 22.76 -0.58 9.07
C SER A 108 23.31 -1.83 8.38
N SER A 109 22.56 -2.41 7.44
CA SER A 109 23.01 -3.56 6.66
C SER A 109 24.03 -3.18 5.58
N ILE A 110 23.94 -1.95 5.04
CA ILE A 110 24.88 -1.43 4.06
C ILE A 110 26.19 -1.00 4.73
N MET A 111 26.15 -0.41 5.93
CA MET A 111 27.35 -0.05 6.70
C MET A 111 28.09 -1.23 7.34
N LYS A 112 27.49 -2.44 7.34
CA LYS A 112 28.12 -3.68 7.84
C LYS A 112 28.76 -4.55 6.75
N LYS A 113 28.75 -4.09 5.50
CA LYS A 113 29.52 -4.66 4.38
C LYS A 113 30.74 -3.80 4.11
#